data_AF-A0A058ZW94-F1
#
_entry.id   AF-A0A058ZW94-F1
#
_cell.length_a   1.000
_cell.length_b   1.000
_cell.length_c   1.000
_cell.angle_alpha   90.00
_cell.angle_beta   90.00
_cell.angle_gamma   90.00
#
_symmetry.space_group_name_H-M   'P 1'
#
loop_
_entity.id
_entity.type
_entity.pdbx_description
1 polymer ?
#
loop_
_entity_poly.entity_id
_entity_poly.type
_entity_poly.pdbx_seq_one_letter_code
_entity_poly.pdbx_strand_id
1 'polypeptide(L)'
;MGPTARAIFSPPEPPFSVPARDVRLSQRRTPSIKARSISDRRRGRSATSSRGNPAIRAMALKLNHPLHVASPPRKLAAAAAASASSAAFFAAPPVAGVRPRSPRFLMASTLRSDSREVENSKKPFMPPREVHVQVTHSLPPQKIEIFKSMEDWAEKNILVHLKPVENCWQAQDFLPDPASDGFEEQVRELRERAKEIPDEYFVVLVGDMVTEEALPTYQTMLNTLDGVRDETGASPTPWAIWTRAWTAEENRHGDLLNKYLYLSGRVDMRQIEKTIQYLIGSGMDPRTENNPYLGFIYTSFQERATFVSHGNTARLAKEHGDLKLAQICGTIASDEKRHETAYTKIVEKLFEIDPNGTVSAFADMMRKKISMPAHLMFDGRDDNLFEHFSAVAQRLGVYTAKDYADILEFLVGRWKVENLTGLSAEGRKAQEYVCTLPPRIRRLEERAQGRAKEGPIVPFSWIFDRKLQL
;
A
#
# COMPACT_ATOMS: atom_id res chain seq x y z
N MET A 1 -3.71 52.30 -57.61
CA MET A 1 -3.34 52.22 -56.18
C MET A 1 -3.73 50.84 -55.68
N GLY A 2 -2.87 50.15 -54.92
CA GLY A 2 -3.09 48.76 -54.48
C GLY A 2 -3.57 48.67 -53.01
N PRO A 3 -3.28 47.56 -52.29
CA PRO A 3 -2.60 46.35 -52.73
C PRO A 3 -3.30 45.02 -52.35
N THR A 4 -2.76 43.94 -52.92
CA THR A 4 -3.12 42.52 -52.75
C THR A 4 -2.49 41.85 -51.52
N ALA A 5 -3.12 40.80 -50.99
CA ALA A 5 -2.42 39.61 -50.46
C ALA A 5 -3.31 38.34 -50.48
N ARG A 6 -2.80 37.24 -51.04
CA ARG A 6 -3.28 35.87 -50.81
C ARG A 6 -2.34 35.19 -49.81
N ALA A 7 -2.84 34.24 -49.02
CA ALA A 7 -2.03 33.24 -48.33
C ALA A 7 -2.54 31.83 -48.70
N ILE A 8 -1.63 30.87 -48.79
CA ILE A 8 -1.83 29.53 -49.37
C ILE A 8 -1.46 28.48 -48.31
N PHE A 9 -2.21 27.37 -48.27
CA PHE A 9 -1.91 26.21 -47.42
C PHE A 9 -0.68 25.42 -47.92
N SER A 10 0.13 24.91 -46.99
CA SER A 10 1.19 23.93 -47.27
C SER A 10 1.09 22.72 -46.30
N PRO A 11 1.18 21.48 -46.79
CA PRO A 11 1.25 20.26 -45.97
C PRO A 11 2.71 19.93 -45.52
N PRO A 12 2.91 19.04 -44.54
CA PRO A 12 4.22 18.76 -43.93
C PRO A 12 5.12 17.80 -44.75
N GLU A 13 6.43 17.84 -44.46
CA GLU A 13 7.47 17.01 -45.09
C GLU A 13 7.58 15.58 -44.51
N PRO A 14 8.04 14.59 -45.30
CA PRO A 14 8.35 13.23 -44.83
C PRO A 14 9.76 13.10 -44.22
N PRO A 15 10.03 12.07 -43.39
CA PRO A 15 11.26 11.97 -42.60
C PRO A 15 12.49 11.47 -43.38
N PHE A 16 13.67 11.87 -42.87
CA PHE A 16 14.99 11.54 -43.41
C PHE A 16 15.35 10.04 -43.31
N SER A 17 15.96 9.52 -44.39
CA SER A 17 16.60 8.21 -44.43
C SER A 17 18.10 8.30 -44.12
N VAL A 18 18.62 7.35 -43.34
CA VAL A 18 20.03 7.25 -42.91
C VAL A 18 20.64 5.96 -43.47
N PRO A 19 21.87 5.98 -44.04
CA PRO A 19 22.40 4.85 -44.82
C PRO A 19 22.96 3.71 -43.97
N ALA A 20 22.94 2.50 -44.55
CA ALA A 20 23.47 1.28 -43.97
C ALA A 20 24.99 1.30 -43.76
N ARG A 21 25.46 0.56 -42.76
CA ARG A 21 26.88 0.21 -42.57
C ARG A 21 27.05 -1.28 -42.31
N ASP A 22 27.76 -1.96 -43.21
CA ASP A 22 28.30 -3.30 -42.99
C ASP A 22 29.36 -3.29 -41.88
N VAL A 23 29.20 -4.13 -40.85
CA VAL A 23 30.35 -4.64 -40.07
C VAL A 23 30.19 -6.14 -39.79
N ARG A 24 31.21 -6.85 -40.29
CA ARG A 24 31.44 -8.30 -40.27
C ARG A 24 31.03 -9.09 -39.02
N LEU A 25 30.48 -10.27 -39.30
CA LEU A 25 30.47 -11.46 -38.44
C LEU A 25 31.82 -11.69 -37.74
N SER A 26 31.79 -11.96 -36.43
CA SER A 26 32.86 -12.69 -35.75
C SER A 26 32.27 -13.85 -34.95
N GLN A 27 32.66 -15.08 -35.29
CA GLN A 27 32.28 -16.27 -34.55
C GLN A 27 33.04 -16.31 -33.22
N ARG A 28 32.34 -16.44 -32.09
CA ARG A 28 32.96 -16.86 -30.82
C ARG A 28 32.33 -18.16 -30.34
N ARG A 29 33.19 -19.15 -30.09
CA ARG A 29 32.84 -20.52 -29.74
C ARG A 29 32.36 -20.61 -28.29
N THR A 30 31.34 -21.41 -28.06
CA THR A 30 30.93 -21.90 -26.74
C THR A 30 31.92 -22.97 -26.24
N PRO A 31 32.32 -22.95 -24.95
CA PRO A 31 32.97 -24.09 -24.31
C PRO A 31 31.92 -25.03 -23.70
N SER A 32 31.92 -26.29 -24.14
CA SER A 32 31.18 -27.37 -23.48
C SER A 32 31.80 -27.68 -22.12
N ILE A 33 30.98 -27.69 -21.06
CA ILE A 33 31.36 -28.27 -19.76
C ILE A 33 30.71 -29.65 -19.64
N LYS A 34 31.55 -30.68 -19.47
CA LYS A 34 31.11 -32.08 -19.33
C LYS A 34 30.53 -32.33 -17.94
N ALA A 35 29.36 -32.96 -17.88
CA ALA A 35 28.88 -33.59 -16.67
C ALA A 35 29.84 -34.73 -16.22
N ARG A 36 30.03 -34.87 -14.91
CA ARG A 36 30.60 -36.07 -14.29
C ARG A 36 29.62 -36.62 -13.27
N SER A 37 29.20 -37.86 -13.48
CA SER A 37 28.48 -38.65 -12.50
C SER A 37 29.43 -39.13 -11.40
N ILE A 38 29.00 -39.05 -10.14
CA ILE A 38 29.48 -39.93 -9.07
C ILE A 38 28.27 -40.45 -8.32
N SER A 39 27.99 -41.73 -8.53
CA SER A 39 27.25 -42.57 -7.59
C SER A 39 28.22 -43.09 -6.52
N ASP A 40 27.84 -43.08 -5.24
CA ASP A 40 27.63 -44.37 -4.55
C ASP A 40 26.80 -44.24 -3.25
N ARG A 41 26.41 -45.40 -2.73
CA ARG A 41 25.44 -45.71 -1.68
C ARG A 41 25.93 -45.37 -0.27
N ARG A 42 24.97 -45.12 0.65
CA ARG A 42 24.77 -46.00 1.83
C ARG A 42 23.41 -45.84 2.52
N ARG A 43 22.72 -46.98 2.62
CA ARG A 43 21.53 -47.32 3.43
C ARG A 43 21.72 -47.01 4.93
N GLY A 44 20.64 -46.73 5.68
CA GLY A 44 20.73 -46.58 7.15
C GLY A 44 19.45 -46.31 7.97
N ARG A 45 18.44 -47.20 7.90
CA ARG A 45 17.39 -47.53 8.93
C ARG A 45 16.89 -46.48 9.97
N SER A 46 15.56 -46.28 9.92
CA SER A 46 14.58 -46.55 11.02
C SER A 46 14.64 -45.82 12.38
N ALA A 47 13.72 -44.86 12.53
CA ALA A 47 12.75 -44.68 13.63
C ALA A 47 13.15 -44.91 15.12
N THR A 48 12.98 -43.85 15.92
CA THR A 48 12.51 -43.91 17.32
C THR A 48 11.53 -42.77 17.59
N SER A 49 10.44 -43.06 18.30
CA SER A 49 9.50 -42.05 18.80
C SER A 49 10.02 -41.34 20.05
N SER A 50 9.60 -40.09 20.29
CA SER A 50 8.74 -39.77 21.47
C SER A 50 8.55 -38.26 21.69
N ARG A 51 7.41 -37.94 22.30
CA ARG A 51 7.11 -36.74 23.13
C ARG A 51 7.23 -35.37 22.46
N GLY A 52 6.07 -34.84 22.08
CA GLY A 52 5.91 -33.43 21.69
C GLY A 52 6.28 -32.48 22.83
N ASN A 53 6.92 -31.38 22.46
CA ASN A 53 7.36 -30.30 23.35
C ASN A 53 6.54 -29.04 23.02
N PRO A 54 5.77 -28.44 23.94
CA PRO A 54 4.78 -27.39 23.64
C PRO A 54 5.36 -26.02 23.23
N ALA A 55 6.64 -25.93 22.89
CA ALA A 55 7.33 -24.69 22.50
C ALA A 55 7.15 -24.28 21.02
N ILE A 56 6.41 -25.04 20.21
CA ILE A 56 6.35 -24.84 18.74
C ILE A 56 5.31 -23.77 18.31
N ARG A 57 4.47 -23.26 19.22
CA ARG A 57 3.37 -22.32 18.88
C ARG A 57 3.71 -20.82 18.95
N ALA A 58 4.97 -20.45 19.17
CA ALA A 58 5.33 -19.09 19.66
C ALA A 58 6.39 -18.30 18.86
N MET A 59 6.74 -18.69 17.62
CA MET A 59 7.81 -18.03 16.85
C MET A 59 7.46 -17.41 15.49
N ALA A 60 6.28 -17.68 14.91
CA ALA A 60 5.81 -16.94 13.73
C ALA A 60 5.35 -15.49 14.07
N LEU A 61 5.04 -15.21 15.34
CA LEU A 61 4.38 -13.99 15.81
C LEU A 61 5.30 -12.79 16.14
N LYS A 62 6.60 -12.84 15.81
CA LYS A 62 7.59 -11.84 16.29
C LYS A 62 7.95 -10.71 15.34
N LEU A 63 7.20 -10.52 14.25
CA LEU A 63 7.35 -9.35 13.39
C LEU A 63 6.27 -8.27 13.62
N ASN A 64 5.12 -8.55 14.24
CA ASN A 64 3.98 -7.60 14.31
C ASN A 64 3.46 -7.24 15.72
N HIS A 65 4.30 -7.26 16.78
CA HIS A 65 3.91 -6.69 18.08
C HIS A 65 5.02 -5.83 18.73
N PRO A 66 4.66 -4.72 19.41
CA PRO A 66 5.63 -3.81 20.04
C PRO A 66 6.16 -4.36 21.37
N LEU A 67 7.41 -4.01 21.69
CA LEU A 67 8.01 -4.30 22.99
C LEU A 67 7.49 -3.31 24.05
N HIS A 68 6.85 -3.83 25.11
CA HIS A 68 6.47 -3.01 26.26
C HIS A 68 7.71 -2.45 26.97
N VAL A 69 7.78 -1.13 27.09
CA VAL A 69 8.65 -0.43 28.05
C VAL A 69 7.81 -0.14 29.30
N ALA A 70 8.36 -0.45 30.48
CA ALA A 70 7.66 -0.25 31.75
C ALA A 70 7.70 1.21 32.19
N SER A 71 6.54 1.74 32.62
CA SER A 71 6.41 3.08 33.22
C SER A 71 6.38 3.01 34.76
N PRO A 72 6.95 3.99 35.48
CA PRO A 72 6.98 4.00 36.95
C PRO A 72 5.62 4.38 37.58
N PRO A 73 5.40 4.08 38.88
CA PRO A 73 4.06 4.14 39.48
C PRO A 73 3.58 5.56 39.78
N ARG A 74 2.30 5.83 39.50
CA ARG A 74 1.59 7.04 39.96
C ARG A 74 1.09 6.86 41.40
N LYS A 75 1.31 7.87 42.25
CA LYS A 75 0.69 7.97 43.58
C LYS A 75 -0.77 8.40 43.46
N LEU A 76 -1.64 7.85 44.30
CA LEU A 76 -2.98 8.39 44.51
C LEU A 76 -2.92 9.70 45.32
N ALA A 77 -3.79 10.64 44.97
CA ALA A 77 -4.34 11.61 45.91
C ALA A 77 -5.79 11.89 45.49
N ALA A 78 -6.72 11.74 46.43
CA ALA A 78 -8.12 12.12 46.27
C ALA A 78 -8.43 13.25 47.26
N ALA A 79 -9.20 14.25 46.84
CA ALA A 79 -9.80 15.26 47.71
C ALA A 79 -11.12 15.74 47.11
N ALA A 80 -12.07 16.13 47.98
CA ALA A 80 -13.46 16.36 47.65
C ALA A 80 -13.80 17.82 47.29
N ALA A 81 -15.05 18.04 46.86
CA ALA A 81 -15.58 19.33 46.42
C ALA A 81 -16.29 20.13 47.54
N ALA A 82 -16.27 21.46 47.39
CA ALA A 82 -17.23 22.48 47.88
C ALA A 82 -16.81 23.83 47.23
N SER A 83 -17.63 24.88 47.01
CA SER A 83 -18.99 25.23 47.46
C SER A 83 -19.58 26.38 46.60
N ALA A 84 -20.92 26.45 46.47
CA ALA A 84 -21.81 27.65 46.52
C ALA A 84 -21.58 28.90 45.61
N SER A 85 -22.55 29.79 45.29
CA SER A 85 -24.03 29.78 45.26
C SER A 85 -24.57 31.14 44.72
N SER A 86 -25.66 31.15 43.92
CA SER A 86 -26.76 32.17 43.84
C SER A 86 -27.63 31.88 42.60
N ALA A 87 -28.94 31.61 42.71
CA ALA A 87 -30.08 32.54 42.90
C ALA A 87 -30.37 33.40 41.63
N ALA A 88 -31.61 33.56 41.13
CA ALA A 88 -32.92 33.58 41.80
C ALA A 88 -34.14 33.28 40.85
N PHE A 89 -35.25 32.80 41.45
CA PHE A 89 -36.72 32.96 41.15
C PHE A 89 -37.24 33.25 39.71
N PHE A 90 -38.34 32.63 39.24
CA PHE A 90 -39.73 32.85 39.69
C PHE A 90 -40.67 31.62 39.57
N ALA A 91 -41.92 31.74 40.08
CA ALA A 91 -42.86 30.63 40.37
C ALA A 91 -44.08 30.49 39.42
N ALA A 92 -44.86 29.41 39.62
CA ALA A 92 -45.96 28.88 38.79
C ALA A 92 -47.37 29.53 39.13
N PRO A 93 -48.60 29.00 38.81
CA PRO A 93 -49.06 27.59 38.96
C PRO A 93 -50.20 27.14 37.93
N PRO A 94 -51.19 26.22 38.18
CA PRO A 94 -51.45 25.06 37.26
C PRO A 94 -52.93 24.62 37.00
N VAL A 95 -53.17 23.54 36.22
CA VAL A 95 -54.39 22.65 36.24
C VAL A 95 -53.99 21.23 35.77
N ALA A 96 -53.90 20.18 36.61
CA ALA A 96 -54.86 19.06 36.86
C ALA A 96 -55.50 18.39 35.60
N GLY A 97 -55.55 17.06 35.38
CA GLY A 97 -55.11 15.81 36.06
C GLY A 97 -55.15 14.63 35.03
N VAL A 98 -55.31 13.30 35.30
CA VAL A 98 -55.55 12.46 36.50
C VAL A 98 -54.93 11.03 36.29
N ARG A 99 -54.80 10.28 37.40
CA ARG A 99 -54.40 8.87 37.72
C ARG A 99 -55.31 7.74 37.14
N PRO A 100 -55.18 6.40 37.46
CA PRO A 100 -54.28 5.63 38.40
C PRO A 100 -53.55 4.40 37.73
N ARG A 101 -52.76 3.49 38.35
CA ARG A 101 -52.87 2.72 39.62
C ARG A 101 -51.50 2.19 40.13
N SER A 102 -51.44 1.92 41.44
CA SER A 102 -50.43 1.12 42.18
C SER A 102 -51.12 -0.18 42.71
N PRO A 103 -50.48 -1.20 43.36
CA PRO A 103 -49.41 -1.14 44.37
C PRO A 103 -48.30 -2.24 44.33
N ARG A 104 -47.44 -2.23 45.37
CA ARG A 104 -46.27 -3.12 45.62
C ARG A 104 -46.63 -4.51 46.17
N PHE A 105 -45.75 -5.50 45.97
CA PHE A 105 -45.42 -6.56 46.96
C PHE A 105 -43.94 -7.00 46.85
N LEU A 106 -43.45 -7.77 47.84
CA LEU A 106 -42.03 -8.11 48.10
C LEU A 106 -41.73 -9.60 47.84
N MET A 107 -40.50 -9.97 47.46
CA MET A 107 -39.54 -10.78 48.28
C MET A 107 -38.40 -11.47 47.50
N ALA A 108 -37.22 -11.45 48.14
CA ALA A 108 -36.09 -12.41 48.18
C ALA A 108 -35.67 -13.34 47.01
N SER A 109 -34.34 -13.29 46.74
CA SER A 109 -33.42 -14.45 46.58
C SER A 109 -33.55 -15.42 45.39
N THR A 110 -32.56 -15.41 44.50
CA THR A 110 -31.60 -16.55 44.37
C THR A 110 -30.38 -16.17 43.51
N LEU A 111 -29.20 -16.68 43.88
CA LEU A 111 -28.01 -16.66 43.05
C LEU A 111 -28.08 -17.80 42.01
N ARG A 112 -27.93 -17.46 40.73
CA ARG A 112 -27.30 -18.38 39.76
C ARG A 112 -26.31 -17.61 38.88
N SER A 113 -25.10 -18.17 38.83
CA SER A 113 -24.05 -17.78 37.90
C SER A 113 -24.33 -18.47 36.58
N ASP A 114 -24.97 -17.79 35.65
CA ASP A 114 -24.96 -18.20 34.24
C ASP A 114 -23.94 -17.36 33.48
N SER A 115 -23.01 -18.07 32.85
CA SER A 115 -21.99 -17.51 31.98
C SER A 115 -22.65 -16.73 30.85
N ARG A 116 -22.37 -15.44 30.75
CA ARG A 116 -22.59 -14.70 29.50
C ARG A 116 -21.65 -15.26 28.44
N GLU A 117 -22.14 -16.22 27.67
CA GLU A 117 -21.69 -16.37 26.30
C GLU A 117 -21.88 -15.00 25.63
N VAL A 118 -20.76 -14.36 25.28
CA VAL A 118 -20.79 -13.17 24.44
C VAL A 118 -21.10 -13.68 23.05
N GLU A 119 -22.39 -13.81 22.76
CA GLU A 119 -22.91 -14.05 21.42
C GLU A 119 -22.37 -12.92 20.53
N ASN A 120 -21.29 -13.21 19.82
CA ASN A 120 -20.51 -12.21 19.10
C ASN A 120 -21.21 -11.91 17.77
N SER A 121 -22.39 -11.30 17.87
CA SER A 121 -23.21 -10.86 16.76
C SER A 121 -22.41 -9.85 15.94
N LYS A 122 -21.70 -10.33 14.92
CA LYS A 122 -20.95 -9.50 13.97
C LYS A 122 -21.90 -8.43 13.43
N LYS A 123 -21.74 -7.19 13.89
CA LYS A 123 -22.61 -6.08 13.48
C LYS A 123 -22.44 -5.92 11.97
N PRO A 124 -23.53 -5.87 11.17
CA PRO A 124 -23.46 -6.01 9.71
C PRO A 124 -22.72 -4.89 8.96
N PHE A 125 -22.23 -3.87 9.67
CA PHE A 125 -21.51 -2.71 9.12
C PHE A 125 -20.19 -2.40 9.85
N MET A 126 -19.71 -3.28 10.74
CA MET A 126 -18.38 -3.10 11.33
C MET A 126 -17.31 -3.79 10.47
N PRO A 127 -16.14 -3.15 10.26
CA PRO A 127 -15.05 -3.78 9.54
C PRO A 127 -14.57 -5.05 10.25
N PRO A 128 -14.08 -6.07 9.53
CA PRO A 128 -13.69 -7.36 10.14
C PRO A 128 -12.56 -7.26 11.16
N ARG A 129 -11.80 -6.16 11.18
CA ARG A 129 -10.63 -5.93 12.03
C ARG A 129 -10.67 -4.55 12.66
N GLU A 130 -10.32 -4.46 13.94
CA GLU A 130 -10.08 -3.19 14.63
C GLU A 130 -8.66 -2.69 14.32
N VAL A 131 -8.53 -1.38 14.12
CA VAL A 131 -7.23 -0.71 13.93
C VAL A 131 -6.62 -0.30 15.29
N HIS A 132 -5.37 0.16 15.27
CA HIS A 132 -4.65 0.58 16.47
C HIS A 132 -5.30 1.81 17.13
N VAL A 133 -4.87 2.12 18.36
CA VAL A 133 -5.20 3.41 19.00
C VAL A 133 -4.75 4.55 18.08
N GLN A 134 -5.71 5.26 17.51
CA GLN A 134 -5.45 6.30 16.52
C GLN A 134 -4.85 7.54 17.21
N VAL A 135 -3.70 7.98 16.67
CA VAL A 135 -3.11 9.29 16.96
C VAL A 135 -3.39 10.17 15.76
N THR A 136 -3.93 11.36 16.01
CA THR A 136 -4.31 12.33 14.97
C THR A 136 -3.64 13.67 15.24
N HIS A 137 -3.34 14.42 14.18
CA HIS A 137 -2.76 15.77 14.24
C HIS A 137 -1.47 15.83 15.08
N SER A 138 -0.50 14.97 14.79
CA SER A 138 0.82 15.00 15.46
C SER A 138 1.75 16.11 14.95
N LEU A 139 1.36 16.79 13.87
CA LEU A 139 2.04 17.98 13.36
C LEU A 139 1.80 19.18 14.30
N PRO A 140 2.85 19.83 14.82
CA PRO A 140 2.67 21.09 15.55
C PRO A 140 2.02 22.15 14.64
N PRO A 141 0.92 22.81 15.03
CA PRO A 141 0.13 23.65 14.12
C PRO A 141 0.92 24.74 13.38
N GLN A 142 1.96 25.30 14.01
CA GLN A 142 2.84 26.29 13.38
C GLN A 142 3.62 25.76 12.15
N LYS A 143 3.74 24.43 11.99
CA LYS A 143 4.37 23.83 10.80
C LYS A 143 3.45 23.74 9.59
N ILE A 144 2.15 24.01 9.73
CA ILE A 144 1.23 24.14 8.59
C ILE A 144 1.69 25.27 7.66
N GLU A 145 2.25 26.36 8.22
CA GLU A 145 2.79 27.48 7.44
C GLU A 145 3.98 27.10 6.54
N ILE A 146 4.70 26.00 6.85
CA ILE A 146 5.76 25.48 5.96
C ILE A 146 5.15 25.07 4.63
N PHE A 147 4.07 24.28 4.65
CA PHE A 147 3.42 23.78 3.43
C PHE A 147 2.75 24.90 2.62
N LYS A 148 2.16 25.89 3.30
CA LYS A 148 1.65 27.12 2.65
C LYS A 148 2.78 27.91 1.97
N SER A 149 3.90 28.13 2.67
CA SER A 149 5.07 28.84 2.10
C SER A 149 5.73 28.10 0.94
N MET A 150 5.45 26.81 0.78
CA MET A 150 5.96 25.94 -0.27
C MET A 150 5.03 25.84 -1.50
N GLU A 151 3.87 26.50 -1.55
CA GLU A 151 2.92 26.36 -2.67
C GLU A 151 3.54 26.74 -4.03
N ASP A 152 4.13 27.94 -4.14
CA ASP A 152 4.91 28.38 -5.31
C ASP A 152 6.01 27.39 -5.73
N TRP A 153 6.62 26.70 -4.75
CA TRP A 153 7.64 25.70 -5.01
C TRP A 153 7.01 24.38 -5.51
N ALA A 154 5.89 23.95 -4.93
CA ALA A 154 5.17 22.74 -5.32
C ALA A 154 4.62 22.86 -6.75
N GLU A 155 4.05 24.01 -7.12
CA GLU A 155 3.64 24.28 -8.49
C GLU A 155 4.79 24.06 -9.49
N LYS A 156 5.97 24.63 -9.21
CA LYS A 156 7.11 24.65 -10.12
C LYS A 156 7.97 23.38 -10.09
N ASN A 157 7.87 22.55 -9.04
CA ASN A 157 8.78 21.40 -8.82
C ASN A 157 8.08 20.04 -8.66
N ILE A 158 6.79 20.04 -8.32
CA ILE A 158 5.97 18.83 -8.07
C ILE A 158 4.93 18.64 -9.17
N LEU A 159 4.12 19.65 -9.51
CA LEU A 159 3.09 19.51 -10.55
C LEU A 159 3.68 19.18 -11.93
N VAL A 160 4.93 19.57 -12.19
CA VAL A 160 5.69 19.23 -13.41
C VAL A 160 5.94 17.72 -13.62
N HIS A 161 5.66 16.87 -12.63
CA HIS A 161 5.74 15.40 -12.78
C HIS A 161 4.42 14.76 -13.23
N LEU A 162 3.31 15.50 -13.19
CA LEU A 162 2.03 15.07 -13.75
C LEU A 162 2.12 15.09 -15.29
N LYS A 163 1.54 14.08 -15.95
CA LYS A 163 1.36 14.10 -17.40
C LYS A 163 0.06 14.88 -17.69
N PRO A 164 0.06 15.83 -18.65
CA PRO A 164 -1.20 16.39 -19.16
C PRO A 164 -2.08 15.28 -19.71
N VAL A 165 -3.40 15.33 -19.46
CA VAL A 165 -4.36 14.25 -19.79
C VAL A 165 -4.29 13.83 -21.26
N GLU A 166 -4.16 14.78 -22.18
CA GLU A 166 -4.00 14.54 -23.64
C GLU A 166 -2.74 13.75 -24.02
N ASN A 167 -1.76 13.65 -23.11
CA ASN A 167 -0.52 12.88 -23.26
C ASN A 167 -0.48 11.65 -22.32
N CYS A 168 -1.55 11.39 -21.58
CA CYS A 168 -1.69 10.18 -20.78
C CYS A 168 -2.18 9.02 -21.64
N TRP A 169 -1.59 7.85 -21.42
CA TRP A 169 -2.19 6.58 -21.86
C TRP A 169 -3.55 6.38 -21.18
N GLN A 170 -4.44 5.66 -21.83
CA GLN A 170 -5.73 5.26 -21.29
C GLN A 170 -5.84 3.73 -21.26
N ALA A 171 -6.69 3.19 -20.38
CA ALA A 171 -6.83 1.73 -20.25
C ALA A 171 -7.20 1.04 -21.58
N GLN A 172 -7.95 1.73 -22.45
CA GLN A 172 -8.35 1.20 -23.76
C GLN A 172 -7.17 0.98 -24.72
N ASP A 173 -6.03 1.67 -24.54
CA ASP A 173 -4.84 1.52 -25.40
C ASP A 173 -4.21 0.11 -25.32
N PHE A 174 -4.51 -0.64 -24.25
CA PHE A 174 -3.93 -1.95 -23.94
C PHE A 174 -4.95 -3.09 -23.95
N LEU A 175 -6.24 -2.77 -24.09
CA LEU A 175 -7.35 -3.72 -24.05
C LEU A 175 -7.88 -4.01 -25.47
N PRO A 176 -8.56 -5.15 -25.68
CA PRO A 176 -9.33 -5.37 -26.91
C PRO A 176 -10.30 -4.20 -27.18
N ASP A 177 -10.33 -3.73 -28.43
CA ASP A 177 -11.19 -2.61 -28.84
C ASP A 177 -12.63 -3.09 -29.06
N PRO A 178 -13.62 -2.71 -28.22
CA PRO A 178 -15.00 -3.16 -28.34
C PRO A 178 -15.75 -2.57 -29.55
N ALA A 179 -15.18 -1.57 -30.24
CA ALA A 179 -15.74 -1.00 -31.47
C ALA A 179 -15.13 -1.61 -32.75
N SER A 180 -14.14 -2.51 -32.61
CA SER A 180 -13.48 -3.17 -33.74
C SER A 180 -14.18 -4.46 -34.16
N ASP A 181 -14.30 -4.70 -35.46
CA ASP A 181 -14.72 -5.99 -36.03
C ASP A 181 -13.84 -7.17 -35.51
N GLY A 182 -12.61 -6.89 -35.09
CA GLY A 182 -11.68 -7.86 -34.51
C GLY A 182 -11.82 -8.09 -33.00
N PHE A 183 -12.80 -7.49 -32.31
CA PHE A 183 -12.93 -7.56 -30.85
C PHE A 183 -12.92 -8.98 -30.29
N GLU A 184 -13.75 -9.88 -30.85
CA GLU A 184 -13.87 -11.26 -30.37
C GLU A 184 -12.55 -12.04 -30.52
N GLU A 185 -11.81 -11.79 -31.59
CA GLU A 185 -10.49 -12.39 -31.82
C GLU A 185 -9.45 -11.86 -30.83
N GLN A 186 -9.41 -10.54 -30.60
CA GLN A 186 -8.50 -9.92 -29.63
C GLN A 186 -8.76 -10.42 -28.20
N VAL A 187 -10.03 -10.61 -27.82
CA VAL A 187 -10.42 -11.24 -26.54
C VAL A 187 -9.99 -12.70 -26.48
N ARG A 188 -10.16 -13.46 -27.57
CA ARG A 188 -9.69 -14.86 -27.67
C ARG A 188 -8.16 -14.95 -27.50
N GLU A 189 -7.39 -14.10 -28.19
CA GLU A 189 -5.92 -14.04 -28.06
C GLU A 189 -5.45 -13.67 -26.64
N LEU A 190 -6.17 -12.79 -25.94
CA LEU A 190 -5.91 -12.49 -24.53
C LEU A 190 -6.11 -13.75 -23.67
N ARG A 191 -7.24 -14.45 -23.86
CA ARG A 191 -7.57 -15.65 -23.09
C ARG A 191 -6.66 -16.83 -23.36
N GLU A 192 -6.19 -17.02 -24.60
CA GLU A 192 -5.21 -18.07 -24.91
C GLU A 192 -3.87 -17.80 -24.19
N ARG A 193 -3.34 -16.58 -24.25
CA ARG A 193 -2.08 -16.23 -23.56
C ARG A 193 -2.22 -16.31 -22.02
N ALA A 194 -3.38 -15.96 -21.48
CA ALA A 194 -3.68 -16.08 -20.07
C ALA A 194 -3.74 -17.53 -19.53
N LYS A 195 -3.80 -18.56 -20.40
CA LYS A 195 -3.69 -19.98 -19.98
C LYS A 195 -2.26 -20.38 -19.62
N GLU A 196 -1.26 -19.79 -20.28
CA GLU A 196 0.17 -20.08 -20.08
C GLU A 196 0.73 -19.41 -18.80
N ILE A 197 -0.05 -18.52 -18.18
CA ILE A 197 0.28 -17.81 -16.95
C ILE A 197 -0.22 -18.63 -15.73
N PRO A 198 0.66 -18.95 -14.76
CA PRO A 198 0.32 -19.78 -13.61
C PRO A 198 -0.58 -19.08 -12.60
N ASP A 199 -1.28 -19.87 -11.78
CA ASP A 199 -2.20 -19.35 -10.76
C ASP A 199 -1.48 -18.52 -9.67
N GLU A 200 -0.21 -18.80 -9.34
CA GLU A 200 0.60 -17.93 -8.48
C GLU A 200 0.65 -16.49 -8.98
N TYR A 201 0.90 -16.31 -10.27
CA TYR A 201 0.99 -14.99 -10.88
C TYR A 201 -0.35 -14.28 -10.79
N PHE A 202 -1.47 -14.98 -11.07
CA PHE A 202 -2.80 -14.39 -10.94
C PHE A 202 -3.15 -14.00 -9.51
N VAL A 203 -2.76 -14.77 -8.49
CA VAL A 203 -2.98 -14.38 -7.09
C VAL A 203 -2.21 -13.10 -6.73
N VAL A 204 -1.00 -12.92 -7.27
CA VAL A 204 -0.26 -11.67 -7.05
C VAL A 204 -0.88 -10.50 -7.82
N LEU A 205 -1.15 -10.65 -9.12
CA LEU A 205 -1.76 -9.61 -9.96
C LEU A 205 -3.14 -9.17 -9.44
N VAL A 206 -3.92 -10.10 -8.87
CA VAL A 206 -5.18 -9.77 -8.19
C VAL A 206 -4.93 -8.96 -6.91
N GLY A 207 -3.94 -9.31 -6.10
CA GLY A 207 -3.61 -8.54 -4.90
C GLY A 207 -3.11 -7.13 -5.21
N ASP A 208 -2.33 -6.96 -6.29
CA ASP A 208 -1.95 -5.66 -6.83
C ASP A 208 -3.22 -4.89 -7.27
N MET A 209 -4.07 -5.47 -8.13
CA MET A 209 -5.32 -4.85 -8.62
C MET A 209 -6.31 -4.48 -7.51
N VAL A 210 -6.51 -5.34 -6.51
CA VAL A 210 -7.36 -5.07 -5.33
C VAL A 210 -6.81 -3.90 -4.51
N THR A 211 -5.49 -3.70 -4.54
CA THR A 211 -4.86 -2.53 -3.94
C THR A 211 -5.18 -1.27 -4.75
N GLU A 212 -5.01 -1.28 -6.07
CA GLU A 212 -5.36 -0.11 -6.92
C GLU A 212 -6.83 0.31 -6.77
N GLU A 213 -7.76 -0.66 -6.77
CA GLU A 213 -9.21 -0.40 -6.68
C GLU A 213 -9.63 0.22 -5.33
N ALA A 214 -8.79 0.18 -4.30
CA ALA A 214 -9.04 0.84 -3.03
C ALA A 214 -8.67 2.34 -3.00
N LEU A 215 -8.33 2.93 -4.15
CA LEU A 215 -7.97 4.33 -4.38
C LEU A 215 -8.76 5.42 -3.61
N PRO A 216 -10.10 5.33 -3.40
CA PRO A 216 -10.82 6.29 -2.57
C PRO A 216 -10.24 6.43 -1.14
N THR A 217 -9.65 5.36 -0.61
CA THR A 217 -8.95 5.34 0.68
C THR A 217 -7.67 6.19 0.62
N TYR A 218 -6.96 6.18 -0.51
CA TYR A 218 -5.64 6.81 -0.64
C TYR A 218 -5.77 8.31 -0.92
N GLN A 219 -6.73 8.71 -1.75
CA GLN A 219 -7.12 10.12 -1.88
C GLN A 219 -7.60 10.66 -0.51
N THR A 220 -8.41 9.88 0.22
CA THR A 220 -8.84 10.23 1.57
C THR A 220 -7.64 10.42 2.49
N MET A 221 -6.67 9.49 2.49
CA MET A 221 -5.43 9.58 3.27
C MET A 221 -4.67 10.87 2.99
N LEU A 222 -4.44 11.24 1.72
CA LEU A 222 -3.82 12.52 1.36
C LEU A 222 -4.64 13.72 1.88
N ASN A 223 -5.96 13.66 1.76
CA ASN A 223 -6.87 14.69 2.30
C ASN A 223 -7.04 14.67 3.83
N THR A 224 -6.40 13.75 4.56
CA THR A 224 -6.25 13.86 6.03
C THR A 224 -5.03 14.69 6.45
N LEU A 225 -4.10 14.99 5.53
CA LEU A 225 -2.81 15.60 5.87
C LEU A 225 -2.91 17.13 6.07
N ASP A 226 -2.50 17.59 7.25
CA ASP A 226 -2.59 18.97 7.70
C ASP A 226 -1.73 19.90 6.83
N GLY A 227 -2.37 20.92 6.25
CA GLY A 227 -1.70 21.93 5.41
C GLY A 227 -1.49 21.55 3.95
N VAL A 228 -1.91 20.35 3.52
CA VAL A 228 -1.85 19.92 2.10
C VAL A 228 -3.16 19.35 1.56
N ARG A 229 -4.12 18.99 2.43
CA ARG A 229 -5.45 18.50 2.06
C ARG A 229 -6.27 19.48 1.20
N ASP A 230 -7.18 18.94 0.39
CA ASP A 230 -8.19 19.71 -0.32
C ASP A 230 -9.37 20.10 0.59
N GLU A 231 -9.46 21.38 0.95
CA GLU A 231 -10.52 21.92 1.83
C GLU A 231 -11.91 21.98 1.17
N THR A 232 -12.03 21.86 -0.16
CA THR A 232 -13.30 22.08 -0.88
C THR A 232 -13.66 21.00 -1.90
N GLY A 233 -12.76 20.04 -2.17
CA GLY A 233 -12.84 19.11 -3.29
C GLY A 233 -12.48 19.74 -4.64
N ALA A 234 -12.16 21.04 -4.66
CA ALA A 234 -11.77 21.81 -5.83
C ALA A 234 -10.78 22.94 -5.47
N SER A 235 -10.05 22.83 -4.36
CA SER A 235 -9.11 23.88 -3.92
C SER A 235 -8.06 24.17 -5.00
N PRO A 236 -7.74 25.46 -5.28
CA PRO A 236 -6.73 25.83 -6.27
C PRO A 236 -5.30 25.68 -5.77
N THR A 237 -5.08 25.27 -4.51
CA THR A 237 -3.71 25.08 -3.99
C THR A 237 -3.00 23.97 -4.77
N PRO A 238 -1.68 24.10 -5.03
CA PRO A 238 -0.93 23.09 -5.79
C PRO A 238 -0.92 21.72 -5.10
N TRP A 239 -1.05 21.67 -3.77
CA TRP A 239 -1.20 20.43 -3.02
C TRP A 239 -2.52 19.69 -3.31
N ALA A 240 -3.63 20.44 -3.43
CA ALA A 240 -4.93 19.87 -3.79
C ALA A 240 -5.00 19.52 -5.28
N ILE A 241 -4.39 20.34 -6.16
CA ILE A 241 -4.22 20.01 -7.59
C ILE A 241 -3.43 18.72 -7.75
N TRP A 242 -2.29 18.56 -7.05
CA TRP A 242 -1.53 17.31 -7.04
C TRP A 242 -2.40 16.14 -6.60
N THR A 243 -3.07 16.24 -5.45
CA THR A 243 -3.89 15.16 -4.89
C THR A 243 -4.96 14.69 -5.88
N ARG A 244 -5.70 15.61 -6.50
CA ARG A 244 -6.73 15.27 -7.50
C ARG A 244 -6.15 14.70 -8.78
N ALA A 245 -5.06 15.27 -9.31
CA ALA A 245 -4.45 14.84 -10.55
C ALA A 245 -3.72 13.49 -10.42
N TRP A 246 -3.01 13.26 -9.31
CA TRP A 246 -2.46 11.96 -8.92
C TRP A 246 -3.59 10.92 -8.87
N THR A 247 -4.69 11.19 -8.15
CA THR A 247 -5.85 10.27 -8.10
C THR A 247 -6.41 9.96 -9.50
N ALA A 248 -6.45 10.96 -10.41
CA ALA A 248 -6.92 10.74 -11.78
C ALA A 248 -5.94 9.92 -12.63
N GLU A 249 -4.63 10.03 -12.39
CA GLU A 249 -3.63 9.14 -13.00
C GLU A 249 -3.78 7.70 -12.46
N GLU A 250 -3.87 7.53 -11.14
CA GLU A 250 -4.03 6.24 -10.44
C GLU A 250 -5.27 5.45 -10.85
N ASN A 251 -6.41 6.12 -11.03
CA ASN A 251 -7.68 5.45 -11.37
C ASN A 251 -7.55 4.51 -12.58
N ARG A 252 -6.70 4.87 -13.55
CA ARG A 252 -6.46 4.08 -14.77
C ARG A 252 -5.76 2.76 -14.48
N HIS A 253 -5.02 2.64 -13.37
CA HIS A 253 -4.28 1.43 -12.98
C HIS A 253 -5.28 0.32 -12.62
N GLY A 254 -6.18 0.59 -11.66
CA GLY A 254 -7.29 -0.28 -11.29
C GLY A 254 -8.19 -0.59 -12.48
N ASP A 255 -8.61 0.45 -13.23
CA ASP A 255 -9.46 0.31 -14.42
C ASP A 255 -8.89 -0.66 -15.47
N LEU A 256 -7.58 -0.62 -15.70
CA LEU A 256 -6.89 -1.47 -16.68
C LEU A 256 -6.72 -2.90 -16.17
N LEU A 257 -6.23 -3.06 -14.94
CA LEU A 257 -6.03 -4.39 -14.35
C LEU A 257 -7.36 -5.14 -14.15
N ASN A 258 -8.42 -4.45 -13.73
CA ASN A 258 -9.76 -5.01 -13.61
C ASN A 258 -10.23 -5.62 -14.94
N LYS A 259 -10.21 -4.82 -16.01
CA LYS A 259 -10.68 -5.26 -17.32
C LYS A 259 -9.81 -6.38 -17.90
N TYR A 260 -8.49 -6.35 -17.68
CA TYR A 260 -7.61 -7.47 -18.04
C TYR A 260 -7.99 -8.77 -17.31
N LEU A 261 -8.13 -8.70 -15.97
CA LEU A 261 -8.48 -9.86 -15.14
C LEU A 261 -9.86 -10.42 -15.49
N TYR A 262 -10.86 -9.56 -15.68
CA TYR A 262 -12.20 -9.94 -16.15
C TYR A 262 -12.14 -10.67 -17.50
N LEU A 263 -11.46 -10.10 -18.50
CA LEU A 263 -11.35 -10.69 -19.84
C LEU A 263 -10.56 -12.01 -19.84
N SER A 264 -9.57 -12.16 -18.95
CA SER A 264 -8.73 -13.36 -18.86
C SER A 264 -9.53 -14.64 -18.61
N GLY A 265 -10.62 -14.56 -17.84
CA GLY A 265 -11.39 -15.72 -17.37
C GLY A 265 -10.60 -16.68 -16.47
N ARG A 266 -9.47 -16.25 -15.89
CA ARG A 266 -8.61 -17.08 -15.02
C ARG A 266 -8.97 -16.98 -13.53
N VAL A 267 -9.70 -15.92 -13.16
CA VAL A 267 -10.01 -15.51 -11.78
C VAL A 267 -11.52 -15.35 -11.52
N ASP A 268 -11.92 -15.45 -10.25
CA ASP A 268 -13.30 -15.25 -9.77
C ASP A 268 -13.52 -13.76 -9.44
N MET A 269 -14.01 -13.01 -10.42
CA MET A 269 -14.27 -11.57 -10.28
C MET A 269 -15.26 -11.26 -9.15
N ARG A 270 -16.25 -12.12 -8.88
CA ARG A 270 -17.23 -11.89 -7.80
C ARG A 270 -16.57 -11.95 -6.41
N GLN A 271 -15.58 -12.82 -6.24
CA GLN A 271 -14.78 -12.87 -5.02
C GLN A 271 -13.79 -11.69 -4.91
N ILE A 272 -13.27 -11.20 -6.03
CA ILE A 272 -12.42 -10.00 -6.10
C ILE A 272 -13.23 -8.74 -5.73
N GLU A 273 -14.38 -8.52 -6.37
CA GLU A 273 -15.31 -7.41 -6.10
C GLU A 273 -15.70 -7.34 -4.62
N LYS A 274 -16.04 -8.49 -4.00
CA LYS A 274 -16.27 -8.58 -2.55
C LYS A 274 -15.04 -8.18 -1.74
N THR A 275 -13.84 -8.57 -2.16
CA THR A 275 -12.59 -8.24 -1.47
C THR A 275 -12.32 -6.74 -1.50
N ILE A 276 -12.53 -6.10 -2.67
CA ILE A 276 -12.46 -4.64 -2.84
C ILE A 276 -13.49 -3.95 -1.93
N GLN A 277 -14.74 -4.41 -1.93
CA GLN A 277 -15.79 -3.85 -1.08
C GLN A 277 -15.46 -3.94 0.42
N TYR A 278 -14.90 -5.07 0.89
CA TYR A 278 -14.41 -5.20 2.26
C TYR A 278 -13.22 -4.28 2.55
N LEU A 279 -12.28 -4.14 1.61
CA LEU A 279 -11.09 -3.32 1.79
C LEU A 279 -11.44 -1.82 1.87
N ILE A 280 -12.25 -1.30 0.94
CA ILE A 280 -12.75 0.08 0.97
C ILE A 280 -13.57 0.33 2.24
N GLY A 281 -14.46 -0.61 2.61
CA GLY A 281 -15.25 -0.52 3.84
C GLY A 281 -14.44 -0.63 5.14
N SER A 282 -13.22 -1.17 5.08
CA SER A 282 -12.28 -1.21 6.21
C SER A 282 -11.35 0.00 6.24
N GLY A 283 -11.11 0.63 5.10
CA GLY A 283 -10.11 1.68 4.93
C GLY A 283 -8.70 1.19 5.26
N MET A 284 -7.86 2.11 5.73
CA MET A 284 -6.49 1.84 6.15
C MET A 284 -6.07 2.80 7.26
N ASP A 285 -5.29 2.31 8.24
CA ASP A 285 -4.49 3.14 9.14
C ASP A 285 -3.00 3.10 8.72
N PRO A 286 -2.49 4.11 7.99
CA PRO A 286 -1.07 4.24 7.65
C PRO A 286 -0.22 4.79 8.81
N ARG A 287 -0.83 5.17 9.94
CA ARG A 287 -0.18 5.73 11.13
C ARG A 287 0.64 7.00 10.84
N THR A 288 0.16 7.78 9.86
CA THR A 288 0.72 9.07 9.43
C THR A 288 0.16 10.26 10.22
N GLU A 289 -0.85 10.06 11.08
CA GLU A 289 -1.26 11.01 12.13
C GLU A 289 -1.59 12.43 11.64
N ASN A 290 -2.20 12.54 10.45
CA ASN A 290 -2.48 13.80 9.74
C ASN A 290 -1.21 14.62 9.40
N ASN A 291 -0.01 14.08 9.58
CA ASN A 291 1.24 14.80 9.51
C ASN A 291 1.90 14.59 8.12
N PRO A 292 2.05 15.63 7.27
CA PRO A 292 2.57 15.43 5.93
C PRO A 292 4.04 14.99 5.89
N TYR A 293 4.83 15.21 6.95
CA TYR A 293 6.18 14.62 7.03
C TYR A 293 6.10 13.09 7.07
N LEU A 294 5.18 12.53 7.87
CA LEU A 294 4.94 11.09 7.91
C LEU A 294 4.28 10.62 6.61
N GLY A 295 3.29 11.37 6.12
CA GLY A 295 2.55 11.10 4.88
C GLY A 295 3.43 11.02 3.64
N PHE A 296 4.28 12.01 3.38
CA PHE A 296 5.12 12.02 2.18
C PHE A 296 6.32 11.05 2.26
N ILE A 297 6.76 10.68 3.46
CA ILE A 297 7.71 9.57 3.65
C ILE A 297 7.03 8.22 3.38
N TYR A 298 5.77 8.06 3.82
CA TYR A 298 4.96 6.90 3.53
C TYR A 298 4.72 6.72 2.02
N THR A 299 4.25 7.75 1.32
CA THR A 299 4.03 7.67 -0.14
C THR A 299 5.34 7.45 -0.89
N SER A 300 6.42 8.19 -0.58
CA SER A 300 7.75 7.96 -1.19
C SER A 300 8.23 6.51 -1.08
N PHE A 301 7.82 5.77 -0.04
CA PHE A 301 8.12 4.36 0.12
C PHE A 301 7.17 3.47 -0.69
N GLN A 302 5.86 3.73 -0.63
CA GLN A 302 4.85 2.90 -1.30
C GLN A 302 4.92 2.97 -2.82
N GLU A 303 5.09 4.17 -3.39
CA GLU A 303 5.25 4.40 -4.82
C GLU A 303 6.45 3.63 -5.40
N ARG A 304 7.51 3.50 -4.58
CA ARG A 304 8.66 2.68 -4.96
C ARG A 304 8.38 1.18 -4.79
N ALA A 305 7.51 0.79 -3.86
CA ALA A 305 7.10 -0.59 -3.67
C ALA A 305 6.20 -1.07 -4.82
N THR A 306 5.23 -0.27 -5.25
CA THR A 306 4.37 -0.55 -6.40
C THR A 306 5.16 -0.50 -7.71
N PHE A 307 6.07 0.47 -7.90
CA PHE A 307 7.04 0.47 -9.02
C PHE A 307 7.82 -0.86 -9.12
N VAL A 308 8.30 -1.40 -8.00
CA VAL A 308 8.99 -2.69 -7.96
C VAL A 308 8.04 -3.87 -8.23
N SER A 309 6.84 -3.87 -7.63
CA SER A 309 5.83 -4.92 -7.85
C SER A 309 5.45 -5.01 -9.33
N HIS A 310 4.96 -3.90 -9.90
CA HIS A 310 4.56 -3.78 -11.31
C HIS A 310 5.71 -4.02 -12.29
N GLY A 311 6.93 -3.60 -11.95
CA GLY A 311 8.13 -3.90 -12.74
C GLY A 311 8.47 -5.39 -12.76
N ASN A 312 8.29 -6.09 -11.64
CA ASN A 312 8.53 -7.53 -11.55
C ASN A 312 7.40 -8.37 -12.18
N THR A 313 6.13 -7.99 -12.01
CA THR A 313 5.02 -8.64 -12.72
C THR A 313 5.14 -8.44 -14.23
N ALA A 314 5.53 -7.25 -14.70
CA ALA A 314 5.81 -7.01 -16.13
C ALA A 314 6.90 -7.96 -16.68
N ARG A 315 7.98 -8.18 -15.92
CA ARG A 315 9.05 -9.13 -16.29
C ARG A 315 8.52 -10.57 -16.35
N LEU A 316 7.77 -11.01 -15.33
CA LEU A 316 7.22 -12.36 -15.25
C LEU A 316 6.17 -12.61 -16.36
N ALA A 317 5.29 -11.65 -16.66
CA ALA A 317 4.36 -11.71 -17.78
C ALA A 317 5.07 -11.96 -19.12
N LYS A 318 6.19 -11.27 -19.34
CA LYS A 318 7.05 -11.47 -20.51
C LYS A 318 7.74 -12.84 -20.52
N GLU A 319 8.17 -13.35 -19.36
CA GLU A 319 8.74 -14.71 -19.22
C GLU A 319 7.69 -15.80 -19.51
N HIS A 320 6.41 -15.56 -19.20
CA HIS A 320 5.26 -16.39 -19.58
C HIS A 320 4.71 -16.12 -21.00
N GLY A 321 5.34 -15.23 -21.78
CA GLY A 321 4.99 -14.97 -23.18
C GLY A 321 3.87 -13.95 -23.42
N ASP A 322 3.23 -13.38 -22.38
CA ASP A 322 2.23 -12.31 -22.56
C ASP A 322 2.91 -10.93 -22.61
N LEU A 323 3.34 -10.56 -23.82
CA LEU A 323 3.93 -9.24 -24.08
C LEU A 323 2.95 -8.06 -23.88
N LYS A 324 1.64 -8.26 -24.04
CA LYS A 324 0.65 -7.18 -23.80
C LYS A 324 0.45 -6.95 -22.31
N LEU A 325 0.39 -8.01 -21.49
CA LEU A 325 0.38 -7.88 -20.03
C LEU A 325 1.70 -7.26 -19.51
N ALA A 326 2.84 -7.62 -20.09
CA ALA A 326 4.11 -6.98 -19.78
C ALA A 326 4.10 -5.47 -20.08
N GLN A 327 3.41 -5.04 -21.15
CA GLN A 327 3.19 -3.62 -21.45
C GLN A 327 2.23 -2.96 -20.45
N ILE A 328 1.15 -3.63 -20.05
CA ILE A 328 0.21 -3.13 -19.03
C ILE A 328 0.94 -2.82 -17.72
N CYS A 329 1.59 -3.83 -17.12
CA CYS A 329 2.29 -3.67 -15.84
C CYS A 329 3.48 -2.70 -15.96
N GLY A 330 4.21 -2.73 -17.08
CA GLY A 330 5.33 -1.81 -17.33
C GLY A 330 4.91 -0.35 -17.53
N THR A 331 3.73 -0.11 -18.10
CA THR A 331 3.16 1.24 -18.26
C THR A 331 2.69 1.79 -16.91
N ILE A 332 2.01 0.98 -16.09
CA ILE A 332 1.64 1.35 -14.72
C ILE A 332 2.91 1.72 -13.92
N ALA A 333 3.92 0.83 -13.90
CA ALA A 333 5.22 1.11 -13.27
C ALA A 333 5.90 2.43 -13.75
N SER A 334 5.62 2.88 -14.97
CA SER A 334 6.16 4.16 -15.48
C SER A 334 5.51 5.40 -14.85
N ASP A 335 4.30 5.26 -14.31
CA ASP A 335 3.58 6.31 -13.60
C ASP A 335 4.01 6.34 -12.12
N GLU A 336 4.06 5.19 -11.44
CA GLU A 336 4.64 5.03 -10.09
C GLU A 336 6.01 5.69 -9.99
N LYS A 337 6.85 5.54 -11.04
CA LYS A 337 8.19 6.11 -11.07
C LYS A 337 8.19 7.64 -11.08
N ARG A 338 7.19 8.28 -11.70
CA ARG A 338 7.00 9.74 -11.66
C ARG A 338 6.49 10.18 -10.29
N HIS A 339 5.54 9.44 -9.72
CA HIS A 339 4.98 9.73 -8.40
C HIS A 339 6.04 9.58 -7.29
N GLU A 340 6.83 8.49 -7.29
CA GLU A 340 8.03 8.33 -6.44
C GLU A 340 8.96 9.55 -6.57
N THR A 341 9.23 10.00 -7.81
CA THR A 341 10.10 11.14 -8.07
C THR A 341 9.54 12.45 -7.51
N ALA A 342 8.22 12.64 -7.57
CA ALA A 342 7.52 13.78 -6.99
C ALA A 342 7.55 13.76 -5.46
N TYR A 343 7.09 12.67 -4.82
CA TYR A 343 7.06 12.58 -3.36
C TYR A 343 8.46 12.62 -2.73
N THR A 344 9.46 11.95 -3.35
CA THR A 344 10.85 12.02 -2.85
C THR A 344 11.44 13.42 -2.97
N LYS A 345 11.01 14.25 -3.93
CA LYS A 345 11.36 15.69 -3.99
C LYS A 345 10.71 16.50 -2.87
N ILE A 346 9.46 16.21 -2.49
CA ILE A 346 8.81 16.89 -1.35
C ILE A 346 9.62 16.64 -0.07
N VAL A 347 9.97 15.38 0.20
CA VAL A 347 10.75 15.04 1.40
C VAL A 347 12.18 15.59 1.33
N GLU A 348 12.81 15.61 0.14
CA GLU A 348 14.11 16.30 -0.06
C GLU A 348 14.01 17.78 0.33
N LYS A 349 12.94 18.47 -0.08
CA LYS A 349 12.74 19.88 0.28
C LYS A 349 12.46 20.07 1.78
N LEU A 350 11.74 19.14 2.41
CA LEU A 350 11.55 19.14 3.86
C LEU A 350 12.86 18.91 4.62
N PHE A 351 13.82 18.14 4.08
CA PHE A 351 15.17 18.04 4.65
C PHE A 351 15.99 19.34 4.52
N GLU A 352 15.76 20.16 3.50
CA GLU A 352 16.39 21.49 3.40
C GLU A 352 15.81 22.48 4.43
N ILE A 353 14.50 22.45 4.66
CA ILE A 353 13.79 23.44 5.51
C ILE A 353 13.83 23.04 6.99
N ASP A 354 13.56 21.78 7.30
CA ASP A 354 13.48 21.23 8.66
C ASP A 354 14.11 19.84 8.73
N PRO A 355 15.47 19.75 8.70
CA PRO A 355 16.18 18.47 8.74
C PRO A 355 15.92 17.70 10.04
N ASN A 356 15.66 18.40 11.16
CA ASN A 356 15.41 17.77 12.46
C ASN A 356 14.02 17.13 12.54
N GLY A 357 12.97 17.81 12.08
CA GLY A 357 11.64 17.23 11.98
C GLY A 357 11.59 16.09 10.97
N THR A 358 12.19 16.27 9.81
CA THR A 358 12.14 15.28 8.72
C THR A 358 12.89 13.99 9.07
N VAL A 359 14.11 14.06 9.65
CA VAL A 359 14.81 12.85 10.10
C VAL A 359 14.07 12.13 11.23
N SER A 360 13.41 12.88 12.12
CA SER A 360 12.63 12.31 13.21
C SER A 360 11.38 11.59 12.70
N ALA A 361 10.68 12.17 11.72
CA ALA A 361 9.54 11.58 11.03
C ALA A 361 9.95 10.30 10.25
N PHE A 362 11.10 10.32 9.58
CA PHE A 362 11.61 9.13 8.87
C PHE A 362 11.92 8.00 9.84
N ALA A 363 12.61 8.29 10.95
CA ALA A 363 12.87 7.33 11.99
C ALA A 363 11.59 6.80 12.66
N ASP A 364 10.57 7.64 12.81
CA ASP A 364 9.28 7.24 13.36
C ASP A 364 8.51 6.28 12.45
N MET A 365 8.35 6.62 11.16
CA MET A 365 7.75 5.70 10.18
C MET A 365 8.51 4.35 10.12
N MET A 366 9.84 4.38 10.23
CA MET A 366 10.64 3.16 10.28
C MET A 366 10.49 2.35 11.58
N ARG A 367 10.18 2.98 12.72
CA ARG A 367 9.81 2.27 13.97
C ARG A 367 8.40 1.69 13.91
N LYS A 368 7.47 2.43 13.32
CA LYS A 368 6.08 2.00 13.06
C LYS A 368 6.02 0.85 12.05
N LYS A 369 7.01 0.79 11.16
CA LYS A 369 7.06 0.06 9.89
C LYS A 369 6.10 0.63 8.87
N ILE A 370 6.46 0.56 7.58
CA ILE A 370 5.56 0.91 6.49
C ILE A 370 4.55 -0.22 6.34
N SER A 371 3.34 -0.02 6.85
CA SER A 371 2.21 -0.92 6.64
C SER A 371 1.74 -0.85 5.20
N MET A 372 1.53 -1.99 4.54
CA MET A 372 0.97 -2.00 3.18
C MET A 372 -0.47 -1.47 3.18
N PRO A 373 -0.90 -0.74 2.14
CA PRO A 373 -2.25 -0.18 2.08
C PRO A 373 -3.33 -1.25 2.21
N ALA A 374 -3.20 -2.36 1.48
CA ALA A 374 -4.15 -3.47 1.54
C ALA A 374 -3.95 -4.45 2.72
N HIS A 375 -3.28 -4.06 3.82
CA HIS A 375 -3.01 -5.00 4.93
C HIS A 375 -4.27 -5.53 5.65
N LEU A 376 -5.43 -4.90 5.46
CA LEU A 376 -6.75 -5.30 6.00
C LEU A 376 -7.60 -6.13 5.02
N MET A 377 -7.04 -6.54 3.88
CA MET A 377 -7.71 -7.30 2.83
C MET A 377 -8.35 -8.61 3.34
N PHE A 378 -9.61 -8.86 2.90
CA PHE A 378 -10.45 -9.97 3.35
C PHE A 378 -11.49 -10.34 2.27
N ASP A 379 -11.66 -11.64 1.97
CA ASP A 379 -12.57 -12.15 0.91
C ASP A 379 -13.96 -12.61 1.42
N GLY A 380 -14.19 -12.49 2.73
CA GLY A 380 -15.34 -13.03 3.44
C GLY A 380 -15.11 -14.34 4.19
N ARG A 381 -13.91 -14.94 4.13
CA ARG A 381 -13.64 -16.28 4.72
C ARG A 381 -12.19 -16.54 5.14
N ASP A 382 -11.20 -15.89 4.54
CA ASP A 382 -9.78 -16.02 4.92
C ASP A 382 -9.34 -14.82 5.78
N ASP A 383 -9.34 -15.03 7.09
CA ASP A 383 -8.92 -14.02 8.07
C ASP A 383 -7.42 -13.64 7.96
N ASN A 384 -6.60 -14.34 7.15
CA ASN A 384 -5.16 -14.08 6.96
C ASN A 384 -4.80 -13.80 5.47
N LEU A 385 -5.79 -13.45 4.64
CA LEU A 385 -5.64 -13.30 3.18
C LEU A 385 -4.44 -12.45 2.76
N PHE A 386 -4.22 -11.29 3.40
CA PHE A 386 -3.05 -10.45 3.13
C PHE A 386 -1.71 -11.15 3.40
N GLU A 387 -1.61 -11.96 4.47
CA GLU A 387 -0.38 -12.70 4.79
C GLU A 387 -0.13 -13.82 3.77
N HIS A 388 -1.19 -14.51 3.35
CA HIS A 388 -1.13 -15.55 2.32
C HIS A 388 -0.75 -14.96 0.94
N PHE A 389 -1.38 -13.87 0.51
CA PHE A 389 -1.00 -13.11 -0.69
C PHE A 389 0.47 -12.65 -0.63
N SER A 390 0.89 -12.05 0.49
CA SER A 390 2.26 -11.58 0.68
C SER A 390 3.28 -12.72 0.60
N ALA A 391 2.95 -13.92 1.09
CA ALA A 391 3.81 -15.09 0.97
C ALA A 391 3.97 -15.54 -0.50
N VAL A 392 2.88 -15.56 -1.29
CA VAL A 392 2.96 -15.87 -2.73
C VAL A 392 3.80 -14.82 -3.48
N ALA A 393 3.60 -13.52 -3.22
CA ALA A 393 4.39 -12.44 -3.82
C ALA A 393 5.88 -12.53 -3.47
N GLN A 394 6.20 -12.84 -2.21
CA GLN A 394 7.55 -13.09 -1.71
C GLN A 394 8.19 -14.34 -2.33
N ARG A 395 7.43 -15.42 -2.56
CA ARG A 395 7.90 -16.66 -3.20
C ARG A 395 8.14 -16.49 -4.70
N LEU A 396 7.28 -15.71 -5.37
CA LEU A 396 7.38 -15.41 -6.80
C LEU A 396 8.46 -14.35 -7.11
N GLY A 397 8.97 -13.66 -6.09
CA GLY A 397 9.97 -12.60 -6.25
C GLY A 397 9.39 -11.32 -6.88
N VAL A 398 8.10 -11.05 -6.65
CA VAL A 398 7.42 -9.82 -7.10
C VAL A 398 7.69 -8.68 -6.14
N TYR A 399 7.45 -8.91 -4.84
CA TYR A 399 7.82 -7.99 -3.78
C TYR A 399 8.28 -8.79 -2.56
N THR A 400 9.45 -8.47 -2.03
CA THR A 400 10.12 -9.23 -0.97
C THR A 400 10.53 -8.34 0.21
N ALA A 401 10.81 -8.97 1.36
CA ALA A 401 11.41 -8.28 2.50
C ALA A 401 12.83 -7.74 2.22
N LYS A 402 13.50 -8.23 1.16
CA LYS A 402 14.72 -7.60 0.62
C LYS A 402 14.41 -6.32 -0.14
N ASP A 403 13.36 -6.29 -0.96
CA ASP A 403 12.95 -5.08 -1.69
C ASP A 403 12.57 -3.95 -0.72
N TYR A 404 11.90 -4.27 0.41
CA TYR A 404 11.68 -3.31 1.50
C TYR A 404 13.00 -2.68 2.00
N ALA A 405 14.06 -3.48 2.15
CA ALA A 405 15.38 -2.99 2.59
C ALA A 405 16.09 -2.19 1.48
N ASP A 406 15.96 -2.61 0.21
CA ASP A 406 16.50 -1.91 -0.96
C ASP A 406 15.83 -0.53 -1.17
N ILE A 407 14.52 -0.43 -0.93
CA ILE A 407 13.75 0.84 -0.92
C ILE A 407 14.25 1.75 0.20
N LEU A 408 14.39 1.22 1.43
CA LEU A 408 14.87 2.01 2.56
C LEU A 408 16.28 2.55 2.33
N GLU A 409 17.20 1.71 1.85
CA GLU A 409 18.57 2.11 1.52
C GLU A 409 18.61 3.16 0.39
N PHE A 410 17.77 2.98 -0.64
CA PHE A 410 17.60 3.98 -1.68
C PHE A 410 17.13 5.33 -1.12
N LEU A 411 16.10 5.37 -0.27
CA LEU A 411 15.58 6.62 0.29
C LEU A 411 16.60 7.31 1.21
N VAL A 412 17.35 6.54 2.01
CA VAL A 412 18.48 7.04 2.81
C VAL A 412 19.54 7.72 1.94
N GLY A 413 19.93 7.08 0.83
CA GLY A 413 20.88 7.65 -0.13
C GLY A 413 20.31 8.85 -0.91
N ARG A 414 19.05 8.75 -1.36
CA ARG A 414 18.33 9.77 -2.15
C ARG A 414 18.18 11.09 -1.40
N TRP A 415 17.91 11.04 -0.10
CA TRP A 415 17.84 12.20 0.79
C TRP A 415 19.17 12.51 1.51
N LYS A 416 20.24 11.76 1.20
CA LYS A 416 21.59 11.94 1.75
C LYS A 416 21.62 11.96 3.29
N VAL A 417 20.78 11.14 3.93
CA VAL A 417 20.49 11.20 5.37
C VAL A 417 21.77 11.07 6.23
N GLU A 418 22.72 10.24 5.80
CA GLU A 418 24.02 10.07 6.45
C GLU A 418 24.87 11.36 6.48
N ASN A 419 24.70 12.23 5.49
CA ASN A 419 25.47 13.48 5.34
C ASN A 419 24.81 14.68 6.03
N LEU A 420 23.66 14.52 6.69
CA LEU A 420 23.00 15.60 7.41
C LEU A 420 23.85 16.06 8.61
N THR A 421 24.09 17.37 8.68
CA THR A 421 24.80 18.03 9.78
C THR A 421 23.89 19.05 10.47
N GLY A 422 24.33 19.63 11.60
CA GLY A 422 23.50 20.59 12.36
C GLY A 422 22.27 19.99 13.07
N LEU A 423 22.13 18.66 13.08
CA LEU A 423 21.06 17.96 13.78
C LEU A 423 21.21 18.07 15.32
N SER A 424 20.07 18.12 16.01
CA SER A 424 19.94 17.96 17.46
C SER A 424 20.42 16.59 17.95
N ALA A 425 20.53 16.37 19.27
CA ALA A 425 20.90 15.05 19.80
C ALA A 425 19.87 13.97 19.44
N GLU A 426 18.59 14.32 19.45
CA GLU A 426 17.47 13.47 19.06
C GLU A 426 17.48 13.22 17.54
N GLY A 427 17.73 14.26 16.75
CA GLY A 427 17.91 14.16 15.30
C GLY A 427 19.06 13.23 14.90
N ARG A 428 20.21 13.29 15.60
CA ARG A 428 21.34 12.36 15.37
C ARG A 428 21.01 10.91 15.73
N LYS A 429 20.28 10.67 16.83
CA LYS A 429 19.79 9.31 17.16
C LYS A 429 18.81 8.78 16.11
N ALA A 430 17.98 9.65 15.53
CA ALA A 430 17.07 9.30 14.43
C ALA A 430 17.85 8.98 13.14
N GLN A 431 18.84 9.81 12.79
CA GLN A 431 19.77 9.60 11.67
C GLN A 431 20.49 8.24 11.78
N GLU A 432 21.16 7.98 12.90
CA GLU A 432 21.87 6.72 13.16
C GLU A 432 20.94 5.50 13.06
N TYR A 433 19.74 5.60 13.65
CA TYR A 433 18.75 4.53 13.58
C TYR A 433 18.34 4.21 12.13
N VAL A 434 18.04 5.23 11.31
CA VAL A 434 17.60 5.01 9.93
C VAL A 434 18.76 4.49 9.06
N CYS A 435 19.95 5.09 9.13
CA CYS A 435 21.10 4.68 8.34
C CYS A 435 21.57 3.24 8.64
N THR A 436 21.41 2.78 9.89
CA THR A 436 21.79 1.39 10.28
C THR A 436 20.70 0.35 10.03
N LEU A 437 19.48 0.75 9.66
CA LEU A 437 18.34 -0.14 9.54
C LEU A 437 18.33 -1.03 8.27
N PRO A 438 18.65 -0.56 7.04
CA PRO A 438 18.68 -1.45 5.86
C PRO A 438 19.56 -2.69 6.03
N PRO A 439 20.86 -2.61 6.42
CA PRO A 439 21.70 -3.78 6.60
C PRO A 439 21.32 -4.62 7.83
N ARG A 440 20.44 -4.12 8.71
CA ARG A 440 19.83 -4.90 9.80
C ARG A 440 18.61 -5.69 9.30
N ILE A 441 17.78 -5.12 8.42
CA ILE A 441 16.63 -5.81 7.82
C ILE A 441 17.12 -6.96 6.93
N ARG A 442 18.07 -6.71 6.02
CA ARG A 442 18.70 -7.76 5.18
C ARG A 442 19.14 -8.97 6.01
N ARG A 443 19.93 -8.75 7.06
CA ARG A 443 20.43 -9.81 7.96
C ARG A 443 19.35 -10.53 8.79
N LEU A 444 18.15 -9.97 8.92
CA LEU A 444 17.00 -10.66 9.55
C LEU A 444 16.24 -11.51 8.53
N GLU A 445 16.10 -11.01 7.30
CA GLU A 445 15.46 -11.69 6.17
C GLU A 445 16.25 -12.93 5.71
N GLU A 446 17.56 -12.82 5.51
CA GLU A 446 18.47 -13.94 5.21
C GLU A 446 18.35 -15.08 6.25
N ARG A 447 18.21 -14.72 7.53
CA ARG A 447 18.05 -15.66 8.65
C ARG A 447 16.65 -16.27 8.71
N ALA A 448 15.64 -15.58 8.20
CA ALA A 448 14.28 -16.11 8.10
C ALA A 448 14.20 -17.11 6.94
N GLN A 449 14.71 -16.76 5.76
CA GLN A 449 14.79 -17.66 4.59
C GLN A 449 15.63 -18.90 4.88
N GLY A 450 16.81 -18.76 5.51
CA GLY A 450 17.64 -19.91 5.92
C GLY A 450 17.02 -20.83 6.99
N ARG A 451 15.82 -20.50 7.49
CA ARG A 451 15.01 -21.31 8.41
C ARG A 451 13.62 -21.64 7.87
N ALA A 452 13.28 -21.12 6.70
CA ALA A 452 12.00 -21.36 6.05
C ALA A 452 11.91 -22.84 5.65
N LYS A 453 10.71 -23.39 5.76
CA LYS A 453 10.32 -24.66 5.14
C LYS A 453 9.33 -24.32 4.04
N GLU A 454 9.02 -25.29 3.18
CA GLU A 454 7.80 -25.25 2.38
C GLU A 454 6.62 -24.93 3.30
N GLY A 455 5.85 -23.88 2.97
CA GLY A 455 4.70 -23.46 3.75
C GLY A 455 3.52 -24.45 3.67
N PRO A 456 2.36 -24.10 4.22
CA PRO A 456 1.14 -24.83 3.92
C PRO A 456 0.68 -24.60 2.48
N ILE A 457 -0.05 -25.56 1.93
CA ILE A 457 -0.84 -25.37 0.70
C ILE A 457 -2.20 -24.80 1.09
N VAL A 458 -2.57 -23.64 0.58
CA VAL A 458 -3.83 -22.93 0.92
C VAL A 458 -4.68 -22.64 -0.32
N PRO A 459 -6.03 -22.69 -0.23
CA PRO A 459 -6.93 -22.27 -1.32
C PRO A 459 -7.10 -20.75 -1.34
N PHE A 460 -7.14 -20.15 -2.53
CA PHE A 460 -7.47 -18.72 -2.71
C PHE A 460 -8.81 -18.55 -3.40
N SER A 461 -9.68 -17.64 -2.92
CA SER A 461 -11.00 -17.45 -3.53
C SER A 461 -10.93 -16.87 -4.93
N TRP A 462 -9.97 -15.97 -5.16
CA TRP A 462 -9.80 -15.27 -6.43
C TRP A 462 -9.46 -16.20 -7.59
N ILE A 463 -9.02 -17.43 -7.32
CA ILE A 463 -8.74 -18.46 -8.34
C ILE A 463 -9.67 -19.67 -8.17
N PHE A 464 -10.93 -19.44 -7.76
CA PHE A 464 -11.97 -20.48 -7.63
C PHE A 464 -11.56 -21.65 -6.72
N ASP A 465 -11.04 -21.34 -5.52
CA ASP A 465 -10.57 -22.33 -4.54
C ASP A 465 -9.40 -23.23 -4.98
N ARG A 466 -8.77 -22.93 -6.12
CA ARG A 466 -7.50 -23.55 -6.50
C ARG A 466 -6.44 -23.22 -5.46
N LYS A 467 -5.53 -24.18 -5.26
CA LYS A 467 -4.62 -24.23 -4.11
C LYS A 467 -3.20 -23.91 -4.52
N LEU A 468 -2.55 -23.04 -3.75
CA LEU A 468 -1.16 -22.65 -3.95
C LEU A 468 -0.31 -22.98 -2.74
N GLN A 469 0.96 -23.24 -3.02
CA GLN A 469 2.01 -23.32 -2.02
C GLN A 469 2.35 -21.92 -1.51
N LEU A 470 2.35 -21.71 -0.19
CA LEU A 470 2.94 -20.52 0.44
C LEU A 470 4.46 -20.67 0.59
#